data_AF-A0A7V9NHW2-F1
#
_entry.id   AF-A0A7V9NHW2-F1
#
_cell.length_a   1.000
_cell.length_b   1.000
_cell.length_c   1.000
_cell.angle_alpha   90.00
_cell.angle_beta   90.00
_cell.angle_gamma   90.00
#
_symmetry.space_group_name_H-M   'P 1'
#
loop_
_entity.id
_entity.type
_entity.pdbx_description
1 polymer ?
#
loop_
_entity_poly.entity_id
_entity_poly.type
_entity_poly.pdbx_seq_one_letter_code
_entity_poly.pdbx_strand_id
1 'polypeptide(L)'
;MAELGVTLDGSAVQERITELYQELADRGLAFRPHFWLSDEWFTPDGVPGVAVPFYLAHPRLKRLELQKMLEVEGGTPSWCMRILRHEAGHAIDNANMLRRRRRRQALFGRSSLPYPEFYAPKPYSRSYVLHLDYSYAQSHPDEDFAETFAVWLNPRSDWRRRYLEWPALRKLEYVDELMQEIAQRPPLVSHAGTVDPLHRIRRTLRQHYRKKTAHYGLDYPDFYDRDLRRLFPQPADGARTLPASRFMNRIRRDVRRTVAEWTGVYQYTIDQVIEEMTERCDALLLRFVPGAEERTRSDFIVALTVQTMNYLHSGRHRVAL
;
A
#
# COMPACT_ATOMS: atom_id res chain seq x y z
N MET A 1 -5.12 9.57 -21.79
CA MET A 1 -4.04 8.70 -21.26
C MET A 1 -3.66 7.65 -22.29
N ALA A 2 -4.63 7.19 -23.11
CA ALA A 2 -4.39 6.32 -24.25
C ALA A 2 -3.24 6.72 -25.21
N GLU A 3 -2.96 8.01 -25.36
CA GLU A 3 -1.96 8.55 -26.31
C GLU A 3 -0.54 8.69 -25.73
N LEU A 4 -0.25 8.14 -24.55
CA LEU A 4 1.07 8.30 -23.91
C LEU A 4 2.22 7.61 -24.65
N GLY A 5 1.92 6.66 -25.55
CA GLY A 5 2.93 5.94 -26.34
C GLY A 5 3.88 5.09 -25.49
N VAL A 6 3.49 4.71 -24.28
CA VAL A 6 4.28 3.89 -23.36
C VAL A 6 3.89 2.42 -23.44
N THR A 7 4.86 1.55 -23.24
CA THR A 7 4.71 0.09 -23.25
C THR A 7 5.36 -0.53 -22.01
N LEU A 8 4.98 -1.77 -21.69
CA LEU A 8 5.72 -2.56 -20.71
C LEU A 8 7.07 -2.99 -21.27
N ASP A 9 7.12 -3.31 -22.57
CA ASP A 9 8.35 -3.67 -23.27
C ASP A 9 9.38 -2.53 -23.19
N GLY A 10 10.61 -2.87 -22.80
CA GLY A 10 11.70 -1.94 -22.58
C GLY A 10 11.61 -1.15 -21.26
N SER A 11 10.58 -1.38 -20.43
CA SER A 11 10.43 -0.68 -19.14
C SER A 11 11.13 -1.42 -18.00
N ALA A 12 11.44 -0.69 -16.93
CA ALA A 12 11.99 -1.27 -15.70
C ALA A 12 11.05 -2.32 -15.05
N VAL A 13 9.75 -2.30 -15.36
CA VAL A 13 8.78 -3.28 -14.85
C VAL A 13 8.93 -4.62 -15.57
N GLN A 14 9.32 -4.65 -16.85
CA GLN A 14 9.51 -5.89 -17.60
C GLN A 14 10.56 -6.80 -16.94
N GLU A 15 11.65 -6.22 -16.44
CA GLU A 15 12.67 -6.96 -15.69
C GLU A 15 12.07 -7.60 -14.42
N ARG A 16 11.17 -6.90 -13.72
CA ARG A 16 10.52 -7.42 -12.51
C ARG A 16 9.48 -8.48 -12.82
N ILE A 17 8.75 -8.34 -13.93
CA ILE A 17 7.85 -9.39 -14.44
C ILE A 17 8.66 -10.66 -14.77
N THR A 18 9.85 -10.50 -15.35
CA THR A 18 10.74 -11.62 -15.66
C THR A 18 11.24 -12.29 -14.38
N GLU A 19 11.63 -11.50 -13.37
CA GLU A 19 12.00 -11.98 -12.02
C GLU A 19 10.84 -12.77 -11.39
N LEU A 20 9.61 -12.24 -11.42
CA LEU A 20 8.42 -12.94 -10.92
C LEU A 20 8.18 -14.27 -11.63
N TYR A 21 8.30 -14.32 -12.97
CA TYR A 21 8.14 -15.58 -13.70
C TYR A 21 9.19 -16.61 -13.31
N GLN A 22 10.42 -16.17 -13.02
CA GLN A 22 11.45 -17.08 -12.52
C GLN A 22 11.08 -17.62 -11.15
N GLU A 23 10.60 -16.77 -10.22
CA GLU A 23 10.17 -17.22 -8.88
C GLU A 23 9.01 -18.23 -8.94
N LEU A 24 8.05 -18.01 -9.83
CA LEU A 24 6.96 -18.97 -10.07
C LEU A 24 7.50 -20.31 -10.62
N ALA A 25 8.39 -20.24 -11.60
CA ALA A 25 9.00 -21.42 -12.21
C ALA A 25 9.87 -22.22 -11.21
N ASP A 26 10.63 -21.54 -10.34
CA ASP A 26 11.44 -22.15 -9.28
C ASP A 26 10.56 -22.89 -8.24
N ARG A 27 9.29 -22.50 -8.12
CA ARG A 27 8.26 -23.21 -7.33
C ARG A 27 7.50 -24.27 -8.12
N GLY A 28 7.94 -24.58 -9.34
CA GLY A 28 7.32 -25.58 -10.22
C GLY A 28 5.99 -25.14 -10.83
N LEU A 29 5.62 -23.86 -10.72
CA LEU A 29 4.38 -23.33 -11.29
C LEU A 29 4.61 -22.94 -12.76
N ALA A 30 3.92 -23.61 -13.68
CA ALA A 30 3.92 -23.24 -15.10
C ALA A 30 3.05 -21.99 -15.39
N PHE A 31 2.25 -21.55 -14.42
CA PHE A 31 1.38 -20.39 -14.54
C PHE A 31 2.17 -19.10 -14.78
N ARG A 32 1.77 -18.33 -15.78
CA ARG A 32 2.32 -17.01 -16.10
C ARG A 32 1.18 -16.00 -16.23
N PRO A 33 0.94 -15.14 -15.22
CA PRO A 33 -0.09 -14.11 -15.36
C PRO A 33 0.24 -13.18 -16.52
N HIS A 34 -0.75 -12.76 -17.30
CA HIS A 34 -0.52 -11.72 -18.31
C HIS A 34 -0.52 -10.33 -17.67
N PHE A 35 0.19 -9.38 -18.27
CA PHE A 35 0.33 -8.02 -17.76
C PHE A 35 -0.11 -6.99 -18.80
N TRP A 36 -0.77 -5.92 -18.36
CA TRP A 36 -1.11 -4.77 -19.21
C TRP A 36 -0.95 -3.45 -18.47
N LEU A 37 -0.78 -2.34 -19.19
CA LEU A 37 -0.78 -1.02 -18.57
C LEU A 37 -2.21 -0.56 -18.25
N SER A 38 -2.40 0.05 -17.09
CA SER A 38 -3.63 0.69 -16.62
C SER A 38 -3.30 1.99 -15.87
N ASP A 39 -4.26 2.56 -15.14
CA ASP A 39 -4.07 3.68 -14.23
C ASP A 39 -3.50 3.30 -12.86
N GLU A 40 -3.83 2.12 -12.33
CA GLU A 40 -3.44 1.63 -11.00
C GLU A 40 -3.05 0.13 -11.03
N TRP A 41 -2.49 -0.38 -9.93
CA TRP A 41 -2.26 -1.82 -9.72
C TRP A 41 -3.56 -2.51 -9.36
N PHE A 42 -3.91 -3.60 -10.05
CA PHE A 42 -5.00 -4.48 -9.63
C PHE A 42 -5.03 -5.79 -10.44
N THR A 43 -5.70 -6.79 -9.89
CA THR A 43 -6.05 -8.03 -10.57
C THR A 43 -7.58 -8.16 -10.62
N PRO A 44 -8.23 -8.01 -11.78
CA PRO A 44 -9.69 -8.09 -11.87
C PRO A 44 -10.20 -9.48 -11.52
N ASP A 45 -11.37 -9.56 -10.90
CA ASP A 45 -12.02 -10.83 -10.59
C ASP A 45 -12.20 -11.71 -11.83
N GLY A 46 -11.80 -12.97 -11.71
CA GLY A 46 -11.88 -13.94 -12.80
C GLY A 46 -10.85 -13.74 -13.92
N VAL A 47 -9.97 -12.75 -13.84
CA VAL A 47 -8.91 -12.51 -14.83
C VAL A 47 -7.58 -13.04 -14.29
N PRO A 48 -6.91 -13.96 -15.00
CA PRO A 48 -5.61 -14.51 -14.59
C PRO A 48 -4.44 -13.57 -14.98
N GLY A 49 -4.54 -12.28 -14.68
CA GLY A 49 -3.53 -11.29 -15.04
C GLY A 49 -3.65 -9.98 -14.28
N VAL A 50 -2.62 -9.14 -14.42
CA VAL A 50 -2.35 -7.98 -13.56
C VAL A 50 -2.29 -6.69 -14.38
N ALA A 51 -3.04 -5.69 -13.94
CA ALA A 51 -2.93 -4.31 -14.38
C ALA A 51 -1.73 -3.62 -13.71
N VAL A 52 -0.89 -2.97 -14.50
CA VAL A 52 0.30 -2.23 -14.07
C VAL A 52 0.08 -0.74 -14.29
N PRO A 53 0.31 0.14 -13.31
CA PRO A 53 0.12 1.57 -13.51
C PRO A 53 1.09 2.15 -14.54
N PHE A 54 0.55 2.94 -15.46
CA PHE A 54 1.27 3.58 -16.57
C PHE A 54 2.47 4.40 -16.12
N TYR A 55 2.44 4.97 -14.91
CA TYR A 55 3.53 5.81 -14.42
C TYR A 55 4.83 5.03 -14.21
N LEU A 56 4.78 3.71 -14.03
CA LEU A 56 5.97 2.88 -13.90
C LEU A 56 6.68 2.61 -15.23
N ALA A 57 5.98 2.79 -16.35
CA ALA A 57 6.49 2.49 -17.68
C ALA A 57 7.57 3.47 -18.16
N HIS A 58 7.66 4.69 -17.59
CA HIS A 58 8.61 5.69 -18.05
C HIS A 58 9.13 6.63 -16.93
N PRO A 59 10.43 6.98 -16.87
CA PRO A 59 10.99 7.81 -15.79
C PRO A 59 10.34 9.19 -15.62
N ARG A 60 9.93 9.84 -16.71
CA ARG A 60 9.22 11.13 -16.64
C ARG A 60 7.85 11.01 -15.97
N LEU A 61 7.16 9.88 -16.15
CA LEU A 61 5.87 9.63 -15.53
C LEU A 61 6.03 9.27 -14.05
N LYS A 62 7.05 8.50 -13.68
CA LYS A 62 7.42 8.29 -12.26
C LYS A 62 7.67 9.62 -11.54
N ARG A 63 8.39 10.56 -12.16
CA ARG A 63 8.61 11.90 -11.58
C ARG A 63 7.32 12.69 -11.44
N LEU A 64 6.41 12.59 -12.41
CA LEU A 64 5.11 13.23 -12.35
C LEU A 64 4.24 12.65 -11.23
N GLU A 65 4.21 11.32 -11.10
CA GLU A 65 3.53 10.61 -10.00
C GLU A 65 4.08 11.08 -8.66
N LEU A 66 5.40 11.08 -8.49
CA LEU A 66 6.06 11.56 -7.27
C LEU A 66 5.70 13.02 -6.97
N GLN A 67 5.62 13.88 -7.98
CA GLN A 67 5.26 15.28 -7.78
C GLN A 67 3.79 15.46 -7.38
N LYS A 68 2.88 14.63 -7.91
CA LYS A 68 1.43 14.76 -7.71
C LYS A 68 0.92 14.01 -6.48
N MET A 69 1.53 12.88 -6.17
CA MET A 69 1.10 11.95 -5.13
C MET A 69 2.13 11.77 -4.01
N LEU A 70 3.29 12.45 -4.09
CA LEU A 70 4.40 12.42 -3.12
C LEU A 70 5.07 11.04 -2.94
N GLU A 71 4.65 10.07 -3.75
CA GLU A 71 5.09 8.69 -3.73
C GLU A 71 4.93 8.09 -5.13
N VAL A 72 5.69 7.03 -5.40
CA VAL A 72 5.53 6.21 -6.61
C VAL A 72 5.39 4.77 -6.13
N GLU A 73 4.15 4.29 -6.04
CA GLU A 73 3.88 2.93 -5.61
C GLU A 73 4.51 1.92 -6.58
N GLY A 74 5.31 0.99 -6.06
CA GLY A 74 6.15 0.11 -6.89
C GLY A 74 7.30 0.83 -7.59
N GLY A 75 7.65 2.04 -7.16
CA GLY A 75 8.69 2.87 -7.80
C GLY A 75 10.10 2.30 -7.69
N THR A 76 10.37 1.50 -6.64
CA THR A 76 11.65 0.82 -6.39
C THR A 76 11.58 -0.67 -6.77
N PRO A 77 12.72 -1.29 -7.14
CA PRO A 77 12.84 -2.73 -7.36
C PRO A 77 12.13 -3.62 -6.32
N SER A 78 12.45 -3.41 -5.04
CA SER A 78 11.96 -4.24 -3.94
C SER A 78 10.46 -4.06 -3.72
N TRP A 79 9.95 -2.84 -3.84
CA TRP A 79 8.53 -2.58 -3.68
C TRP A 79 7.71 -3.09 -4.86
N CYS A 80 8.19 -2.88 -6.10
CA CYS A 80 7.56 -3.45 -7.29
C CYS A 80 7.42 -4.97 -7.18
N MET A 81 8.48 -5.66 -6.74
CA MET A 81 8.43 -7.10 -6.51
C MET A 81 7.51 -7.53 -5.37
N ARG A 82 7.26 -6.70 -4.35
CA ARG A 82 6.24 -7.01 -3.34
C ARG A 82 4.85 -6.99 -3.99
N ILE A 83 4.51 -5.90 -4.68
CA ILE A 83 3.20 -5.76 -5.34
C ILE A 83 2.99 -6.87 -6.38
N LEU A 84 3.98 -7.13 -7.24
CA LEU A 84 3.88 -8.17 -8.25
C LEU A 84 3.60 -9.56 -7.68
N ARG A 85 4.22 -9.93 -6.54
CA ARG A 85 3.95 -11.22 -5.88
C ARG A 85 2.54 -11.26 -5.29
N HIS A 86 2.08 -10.15 -4.73
CA HIS A 86 0.71 -9.99 -4.22
C HIS A 86 -0.31 -10.18 -5.35
N GLU A 87 -0.17 -9.41 -6.43
CA GLU A 87 -1.07 -9.49 -7.59
C GLU A 87 -1.01 -10.86 -8.28
N ALA A 88 0.16 -11.49 -8.33
CA ALA A 88 0.28 -12.87 -8.81
C ALA A 88 -0.53 -13.86 -7.96
N GLY A 89 -0.69 -13.60 -6.66
CA GLY A 89 -1.55 -14.35 -5.75
C GLY A 89 -3.02 -14.26 -6.14
N HIS A 90 -3.52 -13.06 -6.45
CA HIS A 90 -4.87 -12.89 -7.00
C HIS A 90 -5.02 -13.57 -8.35
N ALA A 91 -4.02 -13.42 -9.23
CA ALA A 91 -4.09 -13.96 -10.58
C ALA A 91 -4.11 -15.50 -10.60
N ILE A 92 -3.31 -16.15 -9.75
CA ILE A 92 -3.32 -17.62 -9.64
C ILE A 92 -4.58 -18.16 -8.96
N ASP A 93 -5.15 -17.40 -8.03
CA ASP A 93 -6.46 -17.68 -7.41
C ASP A 93 -7.57 -17.69 -8.48
N ASN A 94 -7.60 -16.65 -9.32
CA ASN A 94 -8.52 -16.56 -10.46
C ASN A 94 -8.30 -17.70 -11.46
N ALA A 95 -7.05 -17.95 -11.87
CA ALA A 95 -6.70 -18.97 -12.85
C ALA A 95 -7.16 -20.38 -12.46
N ASN A 96 -7.19 -20.69 -11.16
CA ASN A 96 -7.53 -22.02 -10.65
C ASN A 96 -8.85 -22.05 -9.87
N MET A 97 -9.59 -20.95 -9.85
CA MET A 97 -10.83 -20.76 -9.08
C MET A 97 -10.69 -21.16 -7.59
N LEU A 98 -9.56 -20.84 -6.95
CA LEU A 98 -9.27 -21.34 -5.60
C LEU A 98 -10.25 -20.78 -4.55
N ARG A 99 -10.82 -19.60 -4.79
CA ARG A 99 -11.94 -18.98 -4.03
C ARG A 99 -13.10 -19.92 -3.72
N ARG A 100 -13.34 -20.95 -4.55
CA ARG A 100 -14.42 -21.94 -4.38
C ARG A 100 -14.05 -23.10 -3.46
N ARG A 101 -12.75 -23.29 -3.14
CA ARG A 101 -12.29 -24.42 -2.33
C ARG A 101 -12.66 -24.23 -0.86
N ARG A 102 -13.32 -25.24 -0.28
CA ARG A 102 -13.80 -25.20 1.11
C ARG A 102 -12.68 -24.95 2.14
N ARG A 103 -11.51 -25.56 1.96
CA ARG A 103 -10.37 -25.37 2.88
C ARG A 103 -9.81 -23.94 2.82
N ARG A 104 -9.73 -23.31 1.64
CA ARG A 104 -9.40 -21.88 1.51
C ARG A 104 -10.42 -21.04 2.27
N GLN A 105 -11.71 -21.27 2.01
CA GLN A 105 -12.78 -20.50 2.66
C GLN A 105 -12.77 -20.62 4.19
N ALA A 106 -12.43 -21.80 4.72
CA ALA A 106 -12.30 -22.02 6.16
C ALA A 106 -11.11 -21.27 6.79
N LEU A 107 -10.02 -21.08 6.04
CA LEU A 107 -8.79 -20.45 6.54
C LEU A 107 -8.78 -18.93 6.35
N PHE A 108 -9.27 -18.44 5.22
CA PHE A 108 -9.21 -17.01 4.83
C PHE A 108 -10.57 -16.31 4.92
N GLY A 109 -11.66 -17.05 4.76
CA GLY A 109 -13.00 -16.49 4.60
C GLY A 109 -13.52 -16.56 3.15
N ARG A 110 -14.74 -16.06 2.95
CA ARG A 110 -15.42 -16.10 1.64
C ARG A 110 -15.12 -14.84 0.84
N SER A 111 -14.74 -15.01 -0.42
CA SER A 111 -14.58 -13.92 -1.40
C SER A 111 -15.90 -13.20 -1.73
N SER A 112 -17.04 -13.81 -1.42
CA SER A 112 -18.36 -13.18 -1.59
C SER A 112 -18.67 -12.14 -0.52
N LEU A 113 -17.80 -11.96 0.47
CA LEU A 113 -17.93 -10.84 1.38
C LEU A 113 -17.74 -9.56 0.58
N PRO A 114 -18.57 -8.53 0.78
CA PRO A 114 -18.31 -7.25 0.16
C PRO A 114 -16.98 -6.72 0.69
N TYR A 115 -16.15 -6.17 -0.21
CA TYR A 115 -15.00 -5.39 0.21
C TYR A 115 -15.51 -4.30 1.15
N PRO A 116 -15.01 -4.25 2.39
CA PRO A 116 -15.49 -3.26 3.33
C PRO A 116 -15.06 -1.90 2.78
N GLU A 117 -15.99 -0.95 2.71
CA GLU A 117 -15.55 0.40 2.38
C GLU A 117 -14.51 0.85 3.41
N PHE A 118 -14.65 0.46 4.70
CA PHE A 118 -13.70 0.72 5.81
C PHE A 118 -13.54 -0.49 6.71
N TYR A 119 -12.32 -0.72 7.23
CA TYR A 119 -12.09 -1.71 8.29
C TYR A 119 -11.14 -1.16 9.37
N ALA A 120 -11.33 -1.63 10.60
CA ALA A 120 -10.44 -1.33 11.72
C ALA A 120 -9.50 -2.55 11.92
N PRO A 121 -8.21 -2.45 11.55
CA PRO A 121 -7.28 -3.55 11.75
C PRO A 121 -7.10 -3.83 13.23
N LYS A 122 -6.87 -5.10 13.57
CA LYS A 122 -6.48 -5.52 14.92
C LYS A 122 -4.96 -5.41 15.03
N PRO A 123 -4.42 -4.43 15.78
CA PRO A 123 -2.98 -4.30 15.95
C PRO A 123 -2.41 -5.56 16.62
N TYR A 124 -1.19 -5.96 16.26
CA TYR A 124 -0.50 -7.12 16.81
C TYR A 124 -1.17 -8.48 16.57
N SER A 125 -2.17 -8.55 15.69
CA SER A 125 -2.77 -9.82 15.29
C SER A 125 -1.72 -10.70 14.63
N ARG A 126 -1.47 -11.88 15.21
CA ARG A 126 -0.57 -12.91 14.65
C ARG A 126 -1.28 -13.85 13.66
N SER A 127 -2.56 -13.61 13.39
CA SER A 127 -3.37 -14.43 12.47
C SER A 127 -3.13 -14.12 11.00
N TYR A 128 -2.35 -13.08 10.70
CA TYR A 128 -2.09 -12.59 9.35
C TYR A 128 -0.59 -12.49 9.10
N VAL A 129 -0.20 -12.66 7.83
CA VAL A 129 1.17 -12.40 7.43
C VAL A 129 1.42 -10.90 7.29
N LEU A 130 2.69 -10.50 7.33
CA LEU A 130 3.12 -9.12 7.11
C LEU A 130 3.87 -9.04 5.79
N HIS A 131 3.28 -8.42 4.76
CA HIS A 131 3.86 -8.36 3.42
C HIS A 131 3.87 -6.98 2.76
N LEU A 132 2.74 -6.38 2.37
CA LEU A 132 2.66 -5.01 1.82
C LEU A 132 2.59 -4.01 2.96
N ASP A 133 1.42 -3.80 3.54
CA ASP A 133 1.26 -3.01 4.75
C ASP A 133 0.87 -3.91 5.93
N TYR A 134 1.23 -3.47 7.14
CA TYR A 134 1.10 -4.28 8.35
C TYR A 134 -0.33 -4.83 8.58
N SER A 135 -1.34 -4.10 8.12
CA SER A 135 -2.75 -4.45 8.24
C SER A 135 -3.42 -4.93 6.96
N TYR A 136 -2.77 -4.82 5.79
CA TYR A 136 -3.46 -4.99 4.50
C TYR A 136 -4.13 -6.36 4.35
N ALA A 137 -3.46 -7.43 4.81
CA ALA A 137 -4.02 -8.77 4.85
C ALA A 137 -5.33 -8.91 5.67
N GLN A 138 -5.68 -7.94 6.52
CA GLN A 138 -6.91 -7.95 7.32
C GLN A 138 -8.10 -7.31 6.59
N SER A 139 -7.89 -6.64 5.45
CA SER A 139 -8.92 -5.88 4.76
C SER A 139 -10.01 -6.76 4.15
N HIS A 140 -9.62 -7.90 3.59
CA HIS A 140 -10.53 -8.82 2.91
C HIS A 140 -9.92 -10.24 2.85
N PRO A 141 -10.73 -11.33 2.85
CA PRO A 141 -10.24 -12.70 2.66
C PRO A 141 -9.35 -12.91 1.43
N ASP A 142 -9.61 -12.17 0.35
CA ASP A 142 -8.82 -12.28 -0.88
C ASP A 142 -7.46 -11.59 -0.71
N GLU A 143 -7.40 -10.44 -0.01
CA GLU A 143 -6.12 -9.80 0.33
C GLU A 143 -5.28 -10.66 1.29
N ASP A 144 -5.91 -11.30 2.28
CA ASP A 144 -5.25 -12.24 3.20
C ASP A 144 -4.59 -13.40 2.43
N PHE A 145 -5.28 -13.95 1.43
CA PHE A 145 -4.75 -14.99 0.56
C PHE A 145 -3.59 -14.47 -0.30
N ALA A 146 -3.75 -13.34 -0.98
CA ALA A 146 -2.74 -12.77 -1.85
C ALA A 146 -1.46 -12.36 -1.09
N GLU A 147 -1.60 -11.77 0.10
CA GLU A 147 -0.48 -11.45 0.99
C GLU A 147 0.23 -12.73 1.47
N THR A 148 -0.54 -13.77 1.85
CA THR A 148 0.02 -15.07 2.26
C THR A 148 0.79 -15.73 1.12
N PHE A 149 0.23 -15.70 -0.09
CA PHE A 149 0.89 -16.20 -1.30
C PHE A 149 2.19 -15.45 -1.58
N ALA A 150 2.20 -14.12 -1.46
CA ALA A 150 3.39 -13.32 -1.72
C ALA A 150 4.53 -13.61 -0.73
N VAL A 151 4.21 -13.80 0.56
CA VAL A 151 5.18 -14.24 1.58
C VAL A 151 5.70 -15.64 1.28
N TRP A 152 4.83 -16.55 0.86
CA TRP A 152 5.19 -17.92 0.51
C TRP A 152 6.11 -17.95 -0.72
N LEU A 153 5.81 -17.18 -1.78
CA LEU A 153 6.53 -17.19 -3.05
C LEU A 153 7.94 -16.60 -2.93
N ASN A 154 8.09 -15.52 -2.15
CA ASN A 154 9.36 -14.80 -2.01
C ASN A 154 10.52 -15.75 -1.60
N PRO A 155 11.56 -15.92 -2.44
CA PRO A 155 12.65 -16.86 -2.19
C PRO A 155 13.52 -16.48 -0.98
N ARG A 156 13.46 -15.21 -0.55
CA ARG A 156 14.18 -14.72 0.65
C ARG A 156 13.38 -14.88 1.94
N SER A 157 12.16 -15.39 1.86
CA SER A 157 11.26 -15.54 3.00
C SER A 157 11.52 -16.86 3.72
N ASP A 158 12.13 -16.82 4.90
CA ASP A 158 12.16 -17.96 5.84
C ASP A 158 10.86 -18.01 6.64
N TRP A 159 9.73 -18.16 5.92
CA TRP A 159 8.40 -18.03 6.50
C TRP A 159 8.11 -19.09 7.56
N ARG A 160 8.66 -20.30 7.41
CA ARG A 160 8.50 -21.39 8.39
C ARG A 160 9.03 -20.99 9.76
N ARG A 161 10.24 -20.42 9.79
CA ARG A 161 10.84 -19.92 11.03
C ARG A 161 10.15 -18.63 11.51
N ARG A 162 9.91 -17.69 10.61
CA ARG A 162 9.34 -16.37 10.94
C ARG A 162 7.95 -16.46 11.59
N TYR A 163 7.12 -17.41 11.14
CA TYR A 163 5.73 -17.56 11.59
C TYR A 163 5.51 -18.78 12.49
N LEU A 164 6.56 -19.45 12.99
CA LEU A 164 6.46 -20.71 13.73
C LEU A 164 5.40 -20.72 14.86
N GLU A 165 5.29 -19.61 15.60
CA GLU A 165 4.36 -19.45 16.72
C GLU A 165 3.10 -18.64 16.37
N TRP A 166 2.90 -18.34 15.09
CA TRP A 166 1.81 -17.50 14.60
C TRP A 166 0.71 -18.36 14.01
N PRO A 167 -0.58 -18.11 14.32
CA PRO A 167 -1.69 -18.80 13.65
C PRO A 167 -1.66 -18.66 12.12
N ALA A 168 -1.05 -17.60 11.59
CA ALA A 168 -0.83 -17.41 10.15
C ALA A 168 -0.03 -18.55 9.49
N LEU A 169 0.79 -19.31 10.25
CA LEU A 169 1.56 -20.43 9.71
C LEU A 169 0.68 -21.47 9.02
N ARG A 170 -0.51 -21.75 9.57
CA ARG A 170 -1.46 -22.70 8.99
C ARG A 170 -1.92 -22.30 7.58
N LYS A 171 -1.99 -20.98 7.31
CA LYS A 171 -2.32 -20.44 6.00
C LYS A 171 -1.16 -20.62 5.03
N LEU A 172 0.08 -20.38 5.49
CA LEU A 172 1.30 -20.59 4.69
C LEU A 172 1.51 -22.06 4.33
N GLU A 173 1.33 -22.97 5.28
CA GLU A 173 1.36 -24.42 5.04
C GLU A 173 0.28 -24.85 4.05
N TYR A 174 -0.93 -24.31 4.19
CA TYR A 174 -2.00 -24.55 3.23
C TYR A 174 -1.66 -24.06 1.83
N VAL A 175 -1.08 -22.85 1.68
CA VAL A 175 -0.65 -22.34 0.38
C VAL A 175 0.45 -23.23 -0.21
N ASP A 176 1.42 -23.67 0.59
CA ASP A 176 2.49 -24.57 0.13
C ASP A 176 1.94 -25.89 -0.43
N GLU A 177 1.06 -26.56 0.32
CA GLU A 177 0.38 -27.77 -0.13
C GLU A 177 -0.49 -27.53 -1.39
N LEU A 178 -1.24 -26.42 -1.40
CA LEU A 178 -2.13 -26.07 -2.50
C LEU A 178 -1.36 -25.81 -3.79
N MET A 179 -0.24 -25.10 -3.72
CA MET A 179 0.59 -24.80 -4.89
C MET A 179 1.23 -26.05 -5.46
N GLN A 180 1.67 -26.99 -4.61
CA GLN A 180 2.14 -28.31 -5.06
C GLN A 180 1.04 -29.11 -5.76
N GLU A 181 -0.20 -29.06 -5.26
CA GLU A 181 -1.34 -29.76 -5.88
C GLU A 181 -1.65 -29.25 -7.30
N ILE A 182 -1.56 -27.93 -7.51
CA ILE A 182 -1.93 -27.30 -8.80
C ILE A 182 -0.74 -27.14 -9.76
N ALA A 183 0.51 -27.28 -9.30
CA ALA A 183 1.71 -27.07 -10.12
C ALA A 183 1.73 -27.88 -11.42
N GLN A 184 1.22 -29.11 -11.39
CA GLN A 184 1.20 -30.03 -12.53
C GLN A 184 -0.13 -30.02 -13.31
N ARG A 185 -1.01 -29.06 -13.02
CA ARG A 185 -2.33 -28.96 -13.66
C ARG A 185 -2.41 -27.68 -14.48
N PRO A 186 -3.00 -27.72 -15.70
CA PRO A 186 -3.27 -26.50 -16.43
C PRO A 186 -4.29 -25.64 -15.66
N PRO A 187 -4.18 -24.29 -15.74
CA PRO A 187 -5.17 -23.41 -15.12
C PRO A 187 -6.55 -23.62 -15.76
N LEU A 188 -7.60 -23.49 -14.95
CA LEU A 188 -8.98 -23.64 -15.38
C LEU A 188 -9.47 -22.42 -16.18
N VAL A 189 -8.91 -21.24 -15.89
CA VAL A 189 -9.15 -20.00 -16.62
C VAL A 189 -7.84 -19.55 -17.26
N SER A 190 -7.84 -19.44 -18.59
CA SER A 190 -6.64 -19.12 -19.38
C SER A 190 -6.82 -17.92 -20.33
N HIS A 191 -7.96 -17.21 -20.27
CA HIS A 191 -8.19 -16.08 -21.16
C HIS A 191 -7.36 -14.85 -20.77
N ALA A 192 -6.82 -14.14 -21.77
CA ALA A 192 -6.01 -12.93 -21.57
C ALA A 192 -6.84 -11.63 -21.62
N GLY A 193 -8.05 -11.65 -21.05
CA GLY A 193 -8.91 -10.46 -20.95
C GLY A 193 -8.24 -9.33 -20.16
N THR A 194 -8.49 -8.08 -20.55
CA THR A 194 -7.95 -6.89 -19.86
C THR A 194 -9.09 -5.97 -19.45
N VAL A 195 -9.03 -5.49 -18.21
CA VAL A 195 -9.98 -4.50 -17.65
C VAL A 195 -9.27 -3.15 -17.57
N ASP A 196 -9.96 -2.11 -18.03
CA ASP A 196 -9.47 -0.73 -18.11
C ASP A 196 -8.03 -0.58 -18.67
N PRO A 197 -7.67 -1.24 -19.79
CA PRO A 197 -6.33 -1.09 -20.33
C PRO A 197 -6.08 0.36 -20.76
N LEU A 198 -4.84 0.83 -20.60
CA LEU A 198 -4.42 2.23 -20.77
C LEU A 198 -4.89 2.84 -22.09
N HIS A 199 -4.87 2.08 -23.19
CA HIS A 199 -5.31 2.51 -24.52
C HIS A 199 -6.83 2.80 -24.59
N ARG A 200 -7.63 2.33 -23.63
CA ARG A 200 -9.06 2.63 -23.48
C ARG A 200 -9.35 3.77 -22.49
N ILE A 201 -8.36 4.20 -21.71
CA ILE A 201 -8.51 5.29 -20.73
C ILE A 201 -8.44 6.66 -21.44
N ARG A 202 -9.64 7.22 -21.70
CA ARG A 202 -9.81 8.48 -22.46
C ARG A 202 -9.52 9.76 -21.67
N ARG A 203 -9.52 9.73 -20.33
CA ARG A 203 -9.20 10.91 -19.51
C ARG A 203 -7.77 11.41 -19.76
N THR A 204 -7.55 12.72 -19.69
CA THR A 204 -6.21 13.34 -19.78
C THR A 204 -5.41 13.08 -18.50
N LEU A 205 -4.08 13.19 -18.55
CA LEU A 205 -3.23 13.14 -17.34
C LEU A 205 -3.66 14.18 -16.30
N ARG A 206 -4.00 15.39 -16.75
CA ARG A 206 -4.50 16.47 -15.87
C ARG A 206 -5.77 16.06 -15.13
N GLN A 207 -6.74 15.46 -15.83
CA GLN A 207 -7.98 14.97 -15.23
C GLN A 207 -7.74 13.79 -14.29
N HIS A 208 -6.86 12.86 -14.66
CA HIS A 208 -6.47 11.73 -13.81
C HIS A 208 -5.94 12.23 -12.47
N TYR A 209 -4.93 13.11 -12.49
CA TYR A 209 -4.34 13.62 -11.25
C TYR A 209 -5.31 14.50 -10.46
N ARG A 210 -6.16 15.32 -11.09
CA ARG A 210 -7.20 16.07 -10.37
C ARG A 210 -8.17 15.14 -9.64
N LYS A 211 -8.62 14.07 -10.30
CA LYS A 211 -9.50 13.07 -9.67
C LYS A 211 -8.78 12.33 -8.55
N LYS A 212 -7.53 11.91 -8.78
CA LYS A 212 -6.71 11.18 -7.80
C LYS A 212 -6.45 12.03 -6.55
N THR A 213 -6.04 13.29 -6.71
CA THR A 213 -5.83 14.20 -5.57
C THR A 213 -7.12 14.55 -4.85
N ALA A 214 -8.25 14.74 -5.56
CA ALA A 214 -9.54 15.00 -4.91
C ALA A 214 -10.10 13.78 -4.17
N HIS A 215 -9.75 12.57 -4.62
CA HIS A 215 -10.13 11.33 -3.95
C HIS A 215 -9.34 11.12 -2.66
N TYR A 216 -8.05 11.46 -2.65
CA TYR A 216 -7.14 11.25 -1.51
C TYR A 216 -6.87 12.49 -0.64
N GLY A 217 -7.35 13.68 -1.03
CA GLY A 217 -7.18 14.95 -0.30
C GLY A 217 -8.53 15.57 0.03
N LEU A 218 -8.81 15.80 1.31
CA LEU A 218 -10.06 16.41 1.79
C LEU A 218 -9.83 17.36 2.98
N ASP A 219 -10.53 18.50 2.92
CA ASP A 219 -10.69 19.56 3.93
C ASP A 219 -11.38 19.05 5.21
N TYR A 220 -10.92 19.35 6.45
CA TYR A 220 -11.77 19.47 7.69
C TYR A 220 -10.99 20.00 8.95
N PRO A 221 -11.62 20.73 9.91
CA PRO A 221 -10.98 21.67 10.85
C PRO A 221 -10.68 21.23 12.32
N ASP A 222 -9.77 21.98 12.96
CA ASP A 222 -9.63 22.39 14.39
C ASP A 222 -9.45 21.35 15.54
N PHE A 223 -9.18 20.06 15.28
CA PHE A 223 -8.95 19.07 16.36
C PHE A 223 -7.53 19.07 16.99
N TYR A 224 -6.58 19.78 16.40
CA TYR A 224 -5.14 19.59 16.66
C TYR A 224 -4.59 20.36 17.87
N ASP A 225 -5.29 21.38 18.35
CA ASP A 225 -4.75 22.39 19.26
C ASP A 225 -4.16 21.85 20.55
N ARG A 226 -4.86 20.92 21.19
CA ARG A 226 -4.44 20.35 22.47
C ARG A 226 -3.15 19.55 22.31
N ASP A 227 -3.08 18.74 21.27
CA ASP A 227 -1.96 17.85 21.02
C ASP A 227 -0.74 18.64 20.50
N LEU A 228 -0.97 19.68 19.68
CA LEU A 228 0.07 20.61 19.24
C LEU A 228 0.67 21.41 20.41
N ARG A 229 -0.16 21.90 21.35
CA ARG A 229 0.33 22.57 22.57
C ARG A 229 1.11 21.64 23.50
N ARG A 230 0.80 20.35 23.50
CA ARG A 230 1.58 19.34 24.22
C ARG A 230 2.92 19.05 23.53
N LEU A 231 2.93 19.02 22.21
CA LEU A 231 4.12 18.79 21.39
C LEU A 231 5.08 19.98 21.42
N PHE A 232 4.54 21.20 21.48
CA PHE A 232 5.25 22.47 21.53
C PHE A 232 4.82 23.28 22.76
N PRO A 233 5.28 22.89 23.97
CA PRO A 233 4.94 23.59 25.20
C PRO A 233 5.51 25.00 25.21
N GLN A 234 4.89 25.88 26.00
CA GLN A 234 5.33 27.27 26.13
C GLN A 234 6.77 27.32 26.65
N PRO A 235 7.69 28.01 25.95
CA PRO A 235 9.08 28.12 26.37
C PRO A 235 9.21 28.97 27.63
N ALA A 236 10.24 28.70 28.44
CA ALA A 236 10.60 29.57 29.55
C ALA A 236 11.03 30.96 29.05
N ASP A 237 10.80 31.99 29.86
CA ASP A 237 11.18 33.37 29.52
C ASP A 237 12.68 33.46 29.19
N GLY A 238 12.98 34.05 28.03
CA GLY A 238 14.35 34.21 27.52
C GLY A 238 14.93 33.00 26.78
N ALA A 239 14.21 31.89 26.63
CA ALA A 239 14.69 30.74 25.86
C ALA A 239 14.78 31.05 24.35
N ARG A 240 15.87 30.61 23.72
CA ARG A 240 16.02 30.68 22.26
C ARG A 240 15.03 29.73 21.60
N THR A 241 14.17 30.25 20.71
CA THR A 241 13.11 29.46 20.05
C THR A 241 13.09 29.69 18.54
N LEU A 242 12.41 28.81 17.81
CA LEU A 242 12.00 29.01 16.42
C LEU A 242 10.53 28.60 16.22
N PRO A 243 9.86 29.02 15.13
CA PRO A 243 8.50 28.57 14.85
C PRO A 243 8.40 27.04 14.79
N ALA A 244 7.38 26.47 15.42
CA ALA A 244 7.13 25.02 15.42
C ALA A 244 6.98 24.46 13.99
N SER A 245 6.30 25.19 13.12
CA SER A 245 6.16 24.90 11.69
C SER A 245 7.51 24.71 10.98
N ARG A 246 8.53 25.49 11.36
CA ARG A 246 9.88 25.37 10.79
C ARG A 246 10.57 24.08 11.20
N PHE A 247 10.34 23.60 12.42
CA PHE A 247 10.82 22.30 12.88
C PHE A 247 10.08 21.16 12.18
N MET A 248 8.74 21.22 12.13
CA MET A 248 7.90 20.22 11.46
C MET A 248 8.26 20.06 9.99
N ASN A 249 8.42 21.16 9.24
CA ASN A 249 8.81 21.12 7.84
C ASN A 249 10.20 20.51 7.61
N ARG A 250 11.13 20.66 8.57
CA ARG A 250 12.46 20.05 8.49
C ARG A 250 12.40 18.52 8.59
N ILE A 251 11.52 17.99 9.45
CA ILE A 251 11.40 16.54 9.70
C ILE A 251 10.29 15.87 8.87
N ARG A 252 9.47 16.66 8.15
CA ARG A 252 8.27 16.25 7.42
C ARG A 252 8.47 15.00 6.57
N ARG A 253 9.50 14.98 5.72
CA ARG A 253 9.75 13.86 4.80
C ARG A 253 9.99 12.54 5.52
N ASP A 254 10.83 12.57 6.56
CA ASP A 254 11.20 11.36 7.29
C ASP A 254 10.03 10.87 8.14
N VAL A 255 9.37 11.77 8.86
CA VAL A 255 8.22 11.43 9.71
C VAL A 255 7.05 10.91 8.87
N ARG A 256 6.76 11.54 7.72
CA ARG A 256 5.73 11.08 6.78
C ARG A 256 6.00 9.66 6.31
N ARG A 257 7.23 9.37 5.86
CA ARG A 257 7.61 8.02 5.43
C ARG A 257 7.47 7.01 6.57
N THR A 258 7.93 7.35 7.77
CA THR A 258 7.78 6.49 8.94
C THR A 258 6.32 6.22 9.25
N VAL A 259 5.46 7.23 9.31
CA VAL A 259 4.03 7.02 9.59
C VAL A 259 3.36 6.23 8.47
N ALA A 260 3.70 6.45 7.20
CA ALA A 260 3.17 5.69 6.07
C ALA A 260 3.54 4.20 6.18
N GLU A 261 4.81 3.89 6.46
CA GLU A 261 5.29 2.51 6.64
C GLU A 261 4.55 1.77 7.77
N TRP A 262 4.16 2.47 8.84
CA TRP A 262 3.49 1.85 10.00
C TRP A 262 1.97 1.82 9.89
N THR A 263 1.35 2.78 9.20
CA THR A 263 -0.11 2.92 9.11
C THR A 263 -0.69 2.36 7.81
N GLY A 264 0.13 2.18 6.77
CA GLY A 264 -0.34 1.83 5.41
C GLY A 264 -1.11 2.96 4.73
N VAL A 265 -1.09 4.17 5.30
CA VAL A 265 -1.80 5.32 4.75
C VAL A 265 -0.93 5.99 3.70
N TYR A 266 -1.55 6.39 2.58
CA TYR A 266 -0.85 7.09 1.51
C TYR A 266 -0.06 8.28 2.05
N GLN A 267 1.20 8.39 1.63
CA GLN A 267 2.05 9.51 2.05
C GLN A 267 1.40 10.86 1.78
N TYR A 268 0.65 11.00 0.69
CA TYR A 268 -0.11 12.21 0.40
C TYR A 268 -1.09 12.57 1.53
N THR A 269 -1.90 11.61 1.99
CA THR A 269 -2.86 11.82 3.08
C THR A 269 -2.15 12.21 4.38
N ILE A 270 -1.05 11.55 4.72
CA ILE A 270 -0.25 11.92 5.89
C ILE A 270 0.35 13.32 5.72
N ASP A 271 0.81 13.67 4.51
CA ASP A 271 1.36 14.98 4.21
C ASP A 271 0.32 16.09 4.38
N GLN A 272 -0.94 15.84 4.03
CA GLN A 272 -2.05 16.76 4.29
C GLN A 272 -2.27 16.97 5.80
N VAL A 273 -2.25 15.90 6.60
CA VAL A 273 -2.34 16.03 8.08
C VAL A 273 -1.15 16.82 8.62
N ILE A 274 0.07 16.61 8.10
CA ILE A 274 1.24 17.40 8.50
C ILE A 274 1.06 18.88 8.10
N GLU A 275 0.55 19.16 6.90
CA GLU A 275 0.30 20.53 6.41
C GLU A 275 -0.66 21.27 7.32
N GLU A 276 -1.77 20.64 7.67
CA GLU A 276 -2.77 21.23 8.57
C GLU A 276 -2.22 21.43 9.99
N MET A 277 -1.51 20.44 10.54
CA MET A 277 -0.85 20.59 11.84
C MET A 277 0.18 21.74 11.80
N THR A 278 0.83 21.98 10.66
CA THR A 278 1.81 23.06 10.46
C THR A 278 1.11 24.41 10.42
N GLU A 279 0.05 24.55 9.62
CA GLU A 279 -0.78 25.76 9.56
C GLU A 279 -1.37 26.09 10.92
N ARG A 280 -1.84 25.08 11.66
CA ARG A 280 -2.38 25.28 13.00
C ARG A 280 -1.33 25.66 14.03
N CYS A 281 -0.11 25.13 13.93
CA CYS A 281 1.02 25.60 14.74
C CYS A 281 1.30 27.10 14.53
N ASP A 282 1.21 27.57 13.28
CA ASP A 282 1.42 28.99 12.95
C ASP A 282 0.28 29.86 13.50
N ALA A 283 -0.98 29.43 13.36
CA ALA A 283 -2.16 30.11 13.91
C ALA A 283 -2.10 30.24 15.45
N LEU A 284 -1.57 29.22 16.12
CA LEU A 284 -1.38 29.18 17.58
C LEU A 284 -0.07 29.83 18.05
N LEU A 285 0.76 30.34 17.12
CA LEU A 285 2.06 30.93 17.38
C LEU A 285 3.03 30.01 18.16
N LEU A 286 2.90 28.68 17.97
CA LEU A 286 3.69 27.70 18.71
C LEU A 286 5.18 27.78 18.38
N ARG A 287 6.01 27.47 19.37
CA ARG A 287 7.47 27.64 19.33
C ARG A 287 8.16 26.31 19.66
N PHE A 288 9.19 25.99 18.90
CA PHE A 288 10.09 24.89 19.17
C PHE A 288 11.36 25.39 19.87
N VAL A 289 11.78 24.67 20.91
CA VAL A 289 13.01 24.93 21.68
C VAL A 289 14.11 23.97 21.20
N PRO A 290 15.22 24.48 20.62
CA PRO A 290 16.37 23.65 20.24
C PRO A 290 16.93 22.85 21.41
N GLY A 291 17.36 21.61 21.15
CA GLY A 291 17.87 20.68 22.18
C GLY A 291 16.88 19.58 22.58
N ALA A 292 15.61 19.67 22.17
CA ALA A 292 14.60 18.62 22.37
C ALA A 292 14.27 17.83 21.09
N GLU A 293 15.08 17.94 20.02
CA GLU A 293 14.74 17.50 18.66
C GLU A 293 14.30 16.03 18.59
N GLU A 294 15.04 15.11 19.19
CA GLU A 294 14.76 13.68 19.10
C GLU A 294 13.50 13.27 19.86
N ARG A 295 13.26 13.89 21.02
CA ARG A 295 12.03 13.71 21.81
C ARG A 295 10.83 14.28 21.06
N THR A 296 10.89 15.54 20.64
CA THR A 296 9.78 16.18 19.91
C THR A 296 9.51 15.49 18.58
N ARG A 297 10.53 14.97 17.89
CA ARG A 297 10.33 14.14 16.69
C ARG A 297 9.56 12.87 17.02
N SER A 298 9.92 12.16 18.08
CA SER A 298 9.25 10.92 18.49
C SER A 298 7.79 11.19 18.89
N ASP A 299 7.57 12.22 19.70
CA ASP A 299 6.24 12.65 20.11
C ASP A 299 5.40 13.11 18.90
N PHE A 300 6.03 13.76 17.92
CA PHE A 300 5.35 14.14 16.68
C PHE A 300 4.99 12.93 15.83
N ILE A 301 5.84 11.90 15.73
CA ILE A 301 5.48 10.65 15.05
C ILE A 301 4.27 10.00 15.73
N VAL A 302 4.24 9.93 17.06
CA VAL A 302 3.10 9.37 17.80
C VAL A 302 1.85 10.21 17.57
N ALA A 303 1.93 11.53 17.73
CA ALA A 303 0.82 12.44 17.51
C ALA A 303 0.32 12.34 16.07
N LEU A 304 1.21 12.40 15.08
CA LEU A 304 0.85 12.27 13.67
C LEU A 304 0.25 10.90 13.37
N THR A 305 0.73 9.82 13.97
CA THR A 305 0.14 8.48 13.79
C THR A 305 -1.28 8.46 14.35
N VAL A 306 -1.47 8.89 15.60
CA VAL A 306 -2.80 8.98 16.23
C VAL A 306 -3.71 9.88 15.42
N GLN A 307 -3.22 11.03 14.94
CA GLN A 307 -4.02 11.98 14.17
C GLN A 307 -4.30 11.48 12.76
N THR A 308 -3.37 10.79 12.13
CA THR A 308 -3.62 10.10 10.85
C THR A 308 -4.71 9.04 11.06
N MET A 309 -4.68 8.28 12.16
CA MET A 309 -5.73 7.31 12.46
C MET A 309 -7.07 7.97 12.84
N ASN A 310 -7.06 9.07 13.60
CA ASN A 310 -8.26 9.83 13.95
C ASN A 310 -8.87 10.53 12.73
N TYR A 311 -8.04 11.04 11.83
CA TYR A 311 -8.42 11.56 10.52
C TYR A 311 -9.18 10.49 9.73
N LEU A 312 -8.76 9.22 9.83
CA LEU A 312 -9.52 8.09 9.26
C LEU A 312 -10.79 7.73 10.05
N HIS A 313 -10.81 7.91 11.38
CA HIS A 313 -11.90 7.49 12.28
C HIS A 313 -13.02 8.53 12.52
N SER A 314 -12.78 9.83 12.34
CA SER A 314 -13.68 10.94 12.76
C SER A 314 -14.90 11.23 11.86
N GLY A 315 -15.24 10.34 10.93
CA GLY A 315 -16.61 10.25 10.42
C GLY A 315 -16.97 11.01 9.13
N ARG A 316 -15.98 11.47 8.34
CA ARG A 316 -16.22 11.88 6.94
C ARG A 316 -15.00 11.58 6.06
N HIS A 317 -14.63 10.32 5.78
CA HIS A 317 -13.47 10.11 4.89
C HIS A 317 -12.52 8.91 5.18
N ARG A 318 -12.98 7.72 5.60
CA ARG A 318 -12.88 6.51 4.76
C ARG A 318 -11.44 6.05 4.35
N VAL A 319 -10.89 4.95 4.89
CA VAL A 319 -9.75 4.24 4.23
C VAL A 319 -10.30 3.63 2.93
N ALA A 320 -10.11 4.31 1.80
CA ALA A 320 -10.54 3.78 0.50
C ALA A 320 -9.70 2.55 0.13
N LEU A 321 -10.38 1.42 -0.10
CA LEU A 321 -9.85 0.28 -0.87
C LEU A 321 -9.93 0.57 -2.36
#